data_AF-A0A349UPZ0-F1
#
_entry.id   AF-A0A349UPZ0-F1
#
_cell.length_a   1.000
_cell.length_b   1.000
_cell.length_c   1.000
_cell.angle_alpha   90.00
_cell.angle_beta   90.00
_cell.angle_gamma   90.00
#
_symmetry.space_group_name_H-M   'P 1'
#
loop_
_entity.id
_entity.type
_entity.pdbx_description
1 polymer ?
#
loop_
_entity_poly.entity_id
_entity_poly.type
_entity_poly.pdbx_seq_one_letter_code
_entity_poly.pdbx_strand_id
1 'polypeptide(L)'
;MNARTDGCRNLAGRRVTVVGLGRFGGGIGVTRWLAAQGARVTVSDKASAESLAESVAALGGADVTLHLGGHDERDATEADLLVVSPAVPKDSPLLAAARAAGVPMTTEINLFLQRCPADIVGITGSVGKSTTTAMIGEILARKFTTHVGGNIGQSLLEDLPDIARDHVVVLELSSFQLEDLPQVGVSPRVAVVTNLLPNHLDRHGTMNAYGEAKKNIFRFQSPSDVLILNADCPVTSRWASEARGGGGG
;
A
#
# COMPACT_ATOMS: atom_id res chain seq x y z
N MET A 1 -19.25 -12.73 6.12
CA MET A 1 -18.71 -11.57 6.86
C MET A 1 -17.97 -12.11 8.07
N ASN A 2 -16.66 -11.85 8.18
CA ASN A 2 -15.81 -12.43 9.23
C ASN A 2 -15.51 -11.33 10.26
N ALA A 3 -15.81 -11.56 11.54
CA ALA A 3 -15.75 -10.53 12.60
C ALA A 3 -14.36 -9.86 12.79
N ARG A 4 -13.29 -10.38 12.18
CA ARG A 4 -11.94 -9.79 12.21
C ARG A 4 -11.75 -8.61 11.25
N THR A 5 -12.59 -8.44 10.23
CA THR A 5 -12.46 -7.33 9.26
C THR A 5 -13.18 -6.04 9.67
N ASP A 6 -14.13 -6.10 10.61
CA ASP A 6 -14.86 -4.91 11.08
C ASP A 6 -14.00 -4.00 11.99
N GLY A 7 -13.06 -4.57 12.75
CA GLY A 7 -12.17 -3.80 13.62
C GLY A 7 -11.31 -2.78 12.87
N CYS A 8 -10.98 -3.04 11.60
CA CYS A 8 -10.21 -2.11 10.78
C CYS A 8 -11.05 -0.96 10.21
N ARG A 9 -12.39 -0.96 10.27
CA ARG A 9 -13.21 0.08 9.61
C ARG A 9 -13.37 1.33 10.45
N ASN A 10 -13.62 1.19 11.76
CA ASN A 10 -13.68 2.31 12.69
C ASN A 10 -12.33 2.45 13.42
N LEU A 11 -11.66 3.59 13.21
CA LEU A 11 -10.35 3.88 13.79
C LEU A 11 -10.43 4.85 14.97
N ALA A 12 -11.60 5.47 15.20
CA ALA A 12 -11.78 6.44 16.27
C ALA A 12 -11.48 5.82 17.64
N GLY A 13 -10.61 6.47 18.42
CA GLY A 13 -10.18 6.05 19.74
C GLY A 13 -9.21 4.86 19.77
N ARG A 14 -8.98 4.17 18.65
CA ARG A 14 -8.04 3.04 18.58
C ARG A 14 -6.60 3.54 18.67
N ARG A 15 -5.75 2.78 19.36
CA ARG A 15 -4.29 2.99 19.39
C ARG A 15 -3.69 2.43 18.10
N VAL A 16 -3.20 3.31 17.24
CA VAL A 16 -2.63 2.91 15.95
C VAL A 16 -1.17 3.34 15.90
N THR A 17 -0.28 2.38 15.69
CA THR A 17 1.15 2.68 15.52
C THR A 17 1.51 2.70 14.05
N VAL A 18 2.02 3.82 13.56
CA VAL A 18 2.65 3.94 12.25
C VAL A 18 4.13 3.62 12.40
N VAL A 19 4.59 2.55 11.75
CA VAL A 19 5.99 2.13 11.79
C VAL A 19 6.70 2.63 10.54
N GLY A 20 7.60 3.60 10.74
CA GLY A 20 8.35 4.28 9.68
C GLY A 20 7.61 5.49 9.13
N LEU A 21 7.93 6.68 9.65
CA LEU A 21 7.54 7.95 9.04
C LEU A 21 8.30 8.17 7.73
N GLY A 22 9.57 7.77 7.72
CA GLY A 22 10.47 7.83 6.57
C GLY A 22 10.98 9.25 6.28
N ARG A 23 12.26 9.35 5.94
CA ARG A 23 12.93 10.66 5.66
C ARG A 23 12.34 11.41 4.47
N PHE A 24 11.78 10.67 3.51
CA PHE A 24 11.14 11.23 2.32
C PHE A 24 9.61 11.33 2.45
N GLY A 25 9.10 11.20 3.68
CA GLY A 25 7.70 11.45 3.98
C GLY A 25 6.71 10.34 3.63
N GLY A 26 7.20 9.13 3.35
CA GLY A 26 6.34 8.00 2.93
C GLY A 26 5.28 7.58 3.96
N GLY A 27 5.42 7.96 5.23
CA GLY A 27 4.43 7.71 6.29
C GLY A 27 3.61 8.94 6.69
N ILE A 28 3.85 10.12 6.11
CA ILE A 28 3.19 11.37 6.52
C ILE A 28 1.70 11.32 6.23
N GLY A 29 1.31 10.95 5.00
CA GLY A 29 -0.08 10.95 4.56
C GLY A 29 -0.95 10.00 5.38
N VAL A 30 -0.50 8.76 5.58
CA VAL A 30 -1.22 7.81 6.44
C VAL A 30 -1.28 8.26 7.90
N THR A 31 -0.22 8.87 8.43
CA THR A 31 -0.22 9.39 9.82
C THR A 31 -1.27 10.49 10.00
N ARG A 32 -1.28 11.48 9.11
CA ARG A 32 -2.26 12.58 9.11
C ARG A 32 -3.68 12.06 8.95
N TRP A 33 -3.88 11.16 7.98
CA TRP A 33 -5.18 10.58 7.74
C TRP A 33 -5.70 9.81 8.96
N LEU A 34 -4.87 8.97 9.60
CA LEU A 34 -5.25 8.23 10.81
C LEU A 34 -5.66 9.17 11.96
N ALA A 35 -4.90 10.24 12.18
CA ALA A 35 -5.23 11.25 13.18
C ALA A 35 -6.58 11.93 12.86
N ALA A 36 -6.81 12.28 11.59
CA ALA A 36 -8.10 12.83 11.13
C ALA A 36 -9.27 11.84 11.26
N GLN A 37 -9.02 10.53 11.25
CA GLN A 37 -10.03 9.50 11.58
C GLN A 37 -10.28 9.35 13.09
N GLY A 38 -9.64 10.17 13.93
CA GLY A 38 -9.80 10.14 15.40
C GLY A 38 -9.02 9.02 16.08
N ALA A 39 -8.05 8.39 15.41
CA ALA A 39 -7.17 7.40 16.03
C ALA A 39 -6.20 8.08 17.01
N ARG A 40 -5.79 7.34 18.05
CA ARG A 40 -4.69 7.71 18.92
C ARG A 40 -3.40 7.22 18.27
N VAL A 41 -2.74 8.10 17.53
CA VAL A 41 -1.62 7.70 16.66
C VAL A 41 -0.28 7.83 17.39
N THR A 42 0.52 6.78 17.31
CA THR A 42 1.95 6.80 17.65
C THR A 42 2.77 6.57 16.39
N VAL A 43 3.76 7.42 16.14
CA VAL A 43 4.74 7.23 15.07
C VAL A 43 6.01 6.67 15.68
N SER A 44 6.43 5.48 15.25
CA SER A 44 7.66 4.81 15.69
C SER A 44 8.65 4.73 14.53
N ASP A 45 9.81 5.39 14.65
CA ASP A 45 10.84 5.40 13.62
C ASP A 45 12.25 5.30 14.23
N LYS A 46 13.09 4.45 13.63
CA LYS A 46 14.48 4.26 14.04
C LYS A 46 15.32 5.52 13.80
N ALA A 47 14.94 6.34 12.82
CA ALA A 47 15.62 7.59 12.51
C ALA A 47 15.37 8.64 13.59
N SER A 48 16.37 9.46 13.90
CA SER A 48 16.28 10.47 14.95
C SER A 48 15.38 11.64 14.54
N ALA A 49 14.92 12.42 15.53
CA ALA A 49 14.10 13.61 15.31
C ALA A 49 14.77 14.62 14.35
N GLU A 50 16.10 14.80 14.46
CA GLU A 50 16.85 15.70 13.59
C GLU A 50 16.81 15.22 12.13
N SER A 51 16.98 13.92 11.92
CA SER A 51 16.96 13.34 10.57
C SER A 51 15.57 13.28 9.95
N LEU A 52 14.52 13.43 10.76
CA LEU A 52 13.12 13.43 10.35
C LEU A 52 12.48 14.82 10.43
N ALA A 53 13.25 15.88 10.70
CA ALA A 53 12.72 17.21 10.99
C ALA A 53 11.72 17.71 9.93
N GLU A 54 12.03 17.52 8.63
CA GLU A 54 11.14 17.89 7.53
C GLU A 54 9.84 17.07 7.54
N SER A 55 9.94 15.75 7.76
CA SER A 55 8.78 14.86 7.80
C SER A 55 7.90 15.13 9.02
N VAL A 56 8.49 15.42 10.18
CA VAL A 56 7.77 15.82 11.39
C VAL A 56 7.09 17.17 11.19
N ALA A 57 7.76 18.15 10.58
CA ALA A 57 7.15 19.44 10.27
C ALA A 57 5.95 19.29 9.31
N ALA A 58 6.06 18.41 8.33
CA ALA A 58 5.01 18.13 7.35
C ALA A 58 3.78 17.39 7.93
N LEU A 59 3.86 16.85 9.15
CA LEU A 59 2.68 16.39 9.90
C LEU A 59 1.73 17.54 10.27
N GLY A 60 2.20 18.80 10.20
CA GLY A 60 1.34 19.98 10.27
C GLY A 60 0.63 20.16 11.62
N GLY A 61 1.21 19.63 12.71
CA GLY A 61 0.61 19.71 14.04
C GLY A 61 -0.52 18.71 14.30
N ALA A 62 -0.62 17.64 13.49
CA ALA A 62 -1.50 16.51 13.80
C ALA A 62 -1.24 16.00 15.23
N ASP A 63 -2.32 15.67 15.96
CA ASP A 63 -2.26 15.15 17.33
C ASP A 63 -1.74 13.71 17.34
N VAL A 64 -0.41 13.58 17.38
CA VAL A 64 0.29 12.29 17.32
C VAL A 64 1.42 12.24 18.35
N THR A 65 1.69 11.04 18.87
CA THR A 65 2.87 10.78 19.70
C THR A 65 4.04 10.40 18.80
N LEU A 66 5.23 10.96 19.03
CA LEU A 66 6.43 10.67 18.24
C LEU A 66 7.46 9.93 19.10
N HIS A 67 7.78 8.69 18.73
CA HIS A 67 8.87 7.90 19.29
C HIS A 67 9.94 7.72 18.21
N LEU A 68 10.95 8.59 18.24
CA LEU A 68 11.98 8.71 17.20
C LEU A 68 13.37 8.36 17.77
N GLY A 69 14.28 7.92 16.90
CA GLY A 69 15.65 7.53 17.27
C GLY A 69 15.77 6.11 17.81
N GLY A 70 14.73 5.29 17.65
CA GLY A 70 14.67 3.94 18.17
C GLY A 70 13.25 3.40 18.11
N HIS A 71 13.05 2.20 18.64
CA HIS A 71 11.73 1.60 18.77
C HIS A 71 11.49 1.20 20.22
N ASP A 72 10.36 1.61 20.77
CA ASP A 72 9.83 1.02 21.99
C ASP A 72 8.99 -0.20 21.60
N GLU A 73 9.28 -1.36 22.19
CA GLU A 73 8.53 -2.58 21.91
C GLU A 73 7.03 -2.44 22.27
N ARG A 74 6.70 -1.57 23.21
CA ARG A 74 5.31 -1.26 23.59
C ARG A 74 4.52 -0.61 22.45
N ASP A 75 5.19 0.11 21.55
CA ASP A 75 4.56 0.68 20.36
C ASP A 75 3.99 -0.42 19.45
N ALA A 76 4.61 -1.61 19.46
CA ALA A 76 4.15 -2.76 18.70
C ALA A 76 3.15 -3.62 19.46
N THR A 77 3.38 -3.85 20.75
CA THR A 77 2.67 -4.87 21.54
C THR A 77 1.41 -4.34 22.21
N GLU A 78 1.34 -3.04 22.48
CA GLU A 78 0.17 -2.41 23.10
C GLU A 78 -0.76 -1.73 22.08
N ALA A 79 -0.39 -1.68 20.80
CA ALA A 79 -1.23 -1.09 19.77
C ALA A 79 -2.43 -1.99 19.42
N ASP A 80 -3.52 -1.38 18.96
CA ASP A 80 -4.67 -2.12 18.46
C ASP A 80 -4.52 -2.43 16.95
N LEU A 81 -3.64 -1.71 16.24
CA LEU A 81 -3.28 -1.90 14.84
C LEU A 81 -1.91 -1.29 14.54
N LEU A 82 -1.09 -1.99 13.76
CA LEU A 82 0.13 -1.43 13.17
C LEU A 82 -0.08 -1.11 11.69
N VAL A 83 0.35 0.08 11.28
CA VAL A 83 0.44 0.47 9.87
C VAL A 83 1.91 0.56 9.49
N VAL A 84 2.37 -0.39 8.68
CA VAL A 84 3.79 -0.62 8.46
C VAL A 84 4.19 -0.07 7.09
N SER A 85 5.18 0.82 7.07
CA SER A 85 5.77 1.30 5.82
C SER A 85 6.45 0.15 5.06
N PRO A 86 6.32 0.06 3.72
CA PRO A 86 6.98 -0.98 2.92
C PRO A 86 8.51 -0.99 3.04
N ALA A 87 9.11 0.15 3.44
CA ALA A 87 10.55 0.28 3.66
C ALA A 87 11.05 -0.42 4.93
N VAL A 88 10.15 -0.79 5.86
CA VAL A 88 10.51 -1.49 7.10
C VAL A 88 10.82 -2.96 6.78
N PRO A 89 12.00 -3.48 7.17
CA PRO A 89 12.33 -4.89 7.00
C PRO A 89 11.32 -5.81 7.72
N LYS A 90 10.87 -6.88 7.07
CA LYS A 90 9.83 -7.79 7.61
C LYS A 90 10.30 -8.59 8.82
N ASP A 91 11.61 -8.78 8.93
CA ASP A 91 12.33 -9.39 10.05
C ASP A 91 12.68 -8.39 11.18
N SER A 92 12.23 -7.14 11.08
CA SER A 92 12.40 -6.14 12.15
C SER A 92 11.93 -6.70 13.51
N PRO A 93 12.73 -6.54 14.59
CA PRO A 93 12.34 -6.96 15.94
C PRO A 93 10.98 -6.40 16.39
N LEU A 94 10.67 -5.17 16.00
CA LEU A 94 9.40 -4.53 16.34
C LEU A 94 8.20 -5.27 15.70
N LEU A 95 8.33 -5.68 14.43
CA LEU A 95 7.28 -6.44 13.75
C LEU A 95 7.19 -7.88 14.28
N ALA A 96 8.31 -8.46 14.72
CA ALA A 96 8.31 -9.75 15.38
C ALA A 96 7.57 -9.70 16.72
N ALA A 97 7.79 -8.65 17.52
CA ALA A 97 7.06 -8.42 18.77
C ALA A 97 5.55 -8.22 18.54
N ALA A 98 5.16 -7.41 17.54
CA ALA A 98 3.75 -7.25 17.17
C ALA A 98 3.08 -8.58 16.81
N ARG A 99 3.76 -9.42 16.01
CA ARG A 99 3.27 -10.77 15.66
C ARG A 99 3.12 -11.66 16.89
N ALA A 100 4.10 -11.65 17.79
CA ALA A 100 4.05 -12.44 19.02
C ALA A 100 2.91 -12.01 19.95
N ALA A 101 2.62 -10.72 20.02
CA ALA A 101 1.50 -10.15 20.77
C ALA A 101 0.14 -10.30 20.06
N GLY A 102 0.10 -10.81 18.82
CA GLY A 102 -1.13 -10.97 18.04
C GLY A 102 -1.72 -9.65 17.53
N VAL A 103 -0.94 -8.58 17.49
CA VAL A 103 -1.39 -7.27 17.02
C VAL A 103 -1.49 -7.31 15.49
N PRO A 104 -2.66 -6.95 14.90
CA PRO A 104 -2.81 -6.95 13.46
C PRO A 104 -1.92 -5.89 12.82
N MET A 105 -1.40 -6.21 11.65
CA MET A 105 -0.61 -5.29 10.82
C MET A 105 -1.33 -5.05 9.50
N THR A 106 -1.16 -3.86 8.94
CA THR A 106 -1.62 -3.46 7.61
C THR A 106 -0.63 -2.47 6.99
N THR A 107 -0.93 -2.00 5.79
CA THR A 107 -0.19 -0.96 5.08
C THR A 107 -1.11 0.18 4.69
N GLU A 108 -0.53 1.32 4.33
CA GLU A 108 -1.25 2.44 3.74
C GLU A 108 -2.09 2.02 2.51
N ILE A 109 -1.50 1.26 1.59
CA ILE A 109 -2.20 0.78 0.40
C ILE A 109 -3.35 -0.15 0.75
N ASN A 110 -3.17 -1.04 1.73
CA ASN A 110 -4.25 -1.90 2.21
C ASN A 110 -5.40 -1.07 2.80
N LEU A 111 -5.10 -0.03 3.59
CA LEU A 111 -6.11 0.88 4.13
C LEU A 111 -6.89 1.60 3.02
N PHE A 112 -6.19 2.04 1.98
CA PHE A 112 -6.78 2.72 0.82
C PHE A 112 -7.67 1.77 0.01
N LEU A 113 -7.15 0.60 -0.40
CA LEU A 113 -7.89 -0.38 -1.22
C LEU A 113 -9.18 -0.87 -0.54
N GLN A 114 -9.18 -1.01 0.78
CA GLN A 114 -10.37 -1.42 1.54
C GLN A 114 -11.48 -0.36 1.62
N ARG A 115 -11.15 0.90 1.32
CA ARG A 115 -12.03 2.07 1.55
C ARG A 115 -12.39 2.82 0.29
N CYS A 116 -11.55 2.75 -0.74
CA CYS A 116 -11.78 3.43 -2.01
C CYS A 116 -13.11 2.97 -2.62
N PRO A 117 -14.08 3.88 -2.83
CA PRO A 117 -15.38 3.53 -3.38
C PRO A 117 -15.39 3.48 -4.93
N ALA A 118 -14.36 4.03 -5.57
CA ALA A 118 -14.16 4.09 -7.01
C ALA A 118 -13.53 2.82 -7.59
N ASP A 119 -13.67 2.63 -8.90
CA ASP A 119 -12.92 1.61 -9.63
C ASP A 119 -11.41 1.95 -9.65
N ILE A 120 -10.59 0.91 -9.46
CA ILE A 120 -9.13 1.06 -9.36
C ILE A 120 -8.45 0.36 -10.53
N VAL A 121 -7.56 1.10 -11.20
CA VAL A 121 -6.58 0.61 -12.16
C VAL A 121 -5.23 0.53 -11.47
N GLY A 122 -4.73 -0.67 -11.20
CA GLY A 122 -3.42 -0.89 -10.59
C GLY A 122 -2.35 -1.22 -11.63
N ILE A 123 -1.18 -0.60 -11.52
CA ILE A 123 -0.05 -0.80 -12.43
C ILE A 123 1.17 -1.29 -11.65
N THR A 124 1.78 -2.40 -12.07
CA THR A 124 3.08 -2.84 -11.55
C THR A 124 4.00 -3.33 -12.67
N GLY A 125 5.25 -3.61 -12.28
CA GLY A 125 6.30 -4.16 -13.13
C GLY A 125 7.69 -3.74 -12.64
N SER A 126 8.74 -4.21 -13.31
CA SER A 126 10.10 -3.79 -12.98
C SER A 126 10.35 -2.36 -13.49
N VAL A 127 10.04 -2.10 -14.76
CA VAL A 127 10.29 -0.82 -15.45
C VAL A 127 9.02 -0.33 -16.15
N GLY A 128 8.87 0.99 -16.31
CA GLY A 128 7.78 1.62 -17.07
C GLY A 128 6.51 1.92 -16.27
N LYS A 129 6.44 1.51 -14.99
CA LYS A 129 5.29 1.74 -14.12
C LYS A 129 4.82 3.19 -14.10
N SER A 130 5.73 4.14 -13.85
CA SER A 130 5.36 5.54 -13.63
C SER A 130 4.87 6.21 -14.90
N THR A 131 5.54 5.96 -16.02
CA THR A 131 5.09 6.43 -17.34
C THR A 131 3.74 5.84 -17.70
N THR A 132 3.54 4.52 -17.54
CA THR A 132 2.25 3.88 -17.81
C THR A 132 1.14 4.41 -16.90
N THR A 133 1.42 4.61 -15.61
CA THR A 133 0.47 5.17 -14.63
C THR A 133 0.05 6.59 -15.03
N ALA A 134 1.02 7.45 -15.35
CA ALA A 134 0.76 8.82 -15.80
C ALA A 134 -0.04 8.86 -17.12
N MET A 135 0.33 8.06 -18.12
CA MET A 135 -0.39 8.01 -19.40
C MET A 135 -1.83 7.54 -19.23
N ILE A 136 -2.07 6.49 -18.43
CA ILE A 136 -3.43 6.01 -18.15
C ILE A 136 -4.24 7.09 -17.42
N GLY A 137 -3.64 7.75 -16.43
CA GLY A 137 -4.25 8.87 -15.70
C GLY A 137 -4.71 9.99 -16.64
N GLU A 138 -3.81 10.50 -17.48
CA GLU A 138 -4.11 11.58 -18.43
C GLU A 138 -5.20 11.20 -19.45
N ILE A 139 -5.19 9.96 -19.95
CA ILE A 139 -6.21 9.50 -20.90
C ILE A 139 -7.58 9.41 -20.23
N LEU A 140 -7.65 8.83 -19.03
CA LEU A 140 -8.91 8.65 -18.31
C LEU A 140 -9.49 9.99 -17.83
N ALA A 141 -8.64 10.94 -17.46
CA ALA A 141 -9.03 12.30 -17.06
C ALA A 141 -9.83 13.04 -18.14
N ARG A 142 -9.73 12.64 -19.42
CA ARG A 142 -10.53 13.23 -20.51
C ARG A 142 -12.02 12.86 -20.44
N LYS A 143 -12.39 11.87 -19.62
CA LYS A 143 -13.76 11.35 -19.50
C LYS A 143 -14.25 11.23 -18.05
N PHE A 144 -13.36 10.93 -17.12
CA PHE A 144 -13.70 10.66 -15.72
C PHE A 144 -12.91 11.59 -14.80
N THR A 145 -13.49 11.93 -13.64
CA THR A 145 -12.68 12.47 -12.53
C THR A 145 -11.69 11.39 -12.11
N THR A 146 -10.40 11.67 -12.32
CA THR A 146 -9.34 10.67 -12.19
C THR A 146 -8.34 11.09 -11.12
N HIS A 147 -8.06 10.16 -10.20
CA HIS A 147 -7.09 10.32 -9.12
C HIS A 147 -5.88 9.44 -9.42
N VAL A 148 -4.66 9.95 -9.27
CA VAL A 148 -3.43 9.23 -9.60
C VAL A 148 -2.48 9.22 -8.41
N GLY A 149 -2.00 8.06 -7.99
CA GLY A 149 -1.09 7.96 -6.85
C GLY A 149 -0.50 6.57 -6.63
N GLY A 150 -0.21 6.23 -5.37
CA GLY A 150 0.40 4.96 -4.97
C GLY A 150 1.89 5.10 -4.70
N ASN A 151 2.73 4.32 -5.38
CA ASN A 151 4.19 4.40 -5.27
C ASN A 151 4.80 5.67 -5.89
N ILE A 152 3.98 6.49 -6.55
CA ILE A 152 4.32 7.81 -7.06
C ILE A 152 3.38 8.85 -6.49
N GLY A 153 3.86 10.08 -6.37
CA GLY A 153 3.07 11.20 -5.85
C GLY A 153 2.87 11.14 -4.35
N GLN A 154 1.76 11.70 -3.88
CA GLN A 154 1.37 11.75 -2.48
C GLN A 154 0.44 10.59 -2.12
N SER A 155 0.24 10.39 -0.82
CA SER A 155 -0.77 9.46 -0.29
C SER A 155 -2.17 9.85 -0.76
N LEU A 156 -2.92 8.91 -1.32
CA LEU A 156 -4.32 9.13 -1.66
C LEU A 156 -5.28 8.90 -0.47
N LEU A 157 -4.77 8.54 0.72
CA LEU A 157 -5.64 8.37 1.88
C LEU A 157 -6.33 9.67 2.26
N GLU A 158 -5.62 10.80 2.18
CA GLU A 158 -6.18 12.12 2.48
C GLU A 158 -7.24 12.54 1.46
N ASP A 159 -7.18 12.02 0.24
CA ASP A 159 -8.12 12.31 -0.84
C ASP A 159 -9.40 11.45 -0.78
N LEU A 160 -9.42 10.39 0.05
CA LEU A 160 -10.57 9.47 0.16
C LEU A 160 -11.94 10.15 0.32
N PRO A 161 -12.10 11.24 1.12
CA PRO A 161 -13.38 11.94 1.23
C PRO A 161 -13.90 12.51 -0.09
N ASP A 162 -13.00 12.81 -1.03
CA ASP A 162 -13.30 13.44 -2.33
C ASP A 162 -13.40 12.41 -3.48
N ILE A 163 -13.13 11.12 -3.20
CA ILE A 163 -13.23 10.04 -4.18
C ILE A 163 -14.67 9.49 -4.19
N ALA A 164 -15.42 9.75 -5.27
CA ALA A 164 -16.76 9.22 -5.48
C ALA A 164 -16.76 7.91 -6.30
N ARG A 165 -17.87 7.16 -6.29
CA ARG A 165 -17.99 5.84 -6.94
C ARG A 165 -17.83 5.87 -8.46
N ASP A 166 -18.18 6.98 -9.09
CA ASP A 166 -18.08 7.23 -10.53
C ASP A 166 -16.74 7.85 -10.96
N HIS A 167 -15.82 8.07 -10.00
CA HIS A 167 -14.44 8.42 -10.28
C HIS A 167 -13.62 7.18 -10.67
N VAL A 168 -12.39 7.40 -11.14
CA VAL A 168 -11.40 6.33 -11.36
C VAL A 168 -10.11 6.64 -10.61
N VAL A 169 -9.53 5.64 -9.98
CA VAL A 169 -8.22 5.76 -9.33
C VAL A 169 -7.19 4.95 -10.09
N VAL A 170 -6.06 5.57 -10.41
CA VAL A 170 -4.92 4.95 -11.09
C VAL A 170 -3.76 4.85 -10.10
N LEU A 171 -3.42 3.63 -9.70
CA LEU A 171 -2.39 3.36 -8.69
C LEU A 171 -1.14 2.73 -9.30
N GLU A 172 0.01 3.35 -9.10
CA GLU A 172 1.28 2.66 -9.21
C GLU A 172 1.51 1.79 -7.96
N LEU A 173 1.81 0.51 -8.13
CA LEU A 173 2.05 -0.41 -7.02
C LEU A 173 3.43 -1.09 -7.15
N SER A 174 4.26 -0.91 -6.13
CA SER A 174 5.56 -1.60 -6.02
C SER A 174 5.39 -3.06 -5.56
N SER A 175 6.42 -3.89 -5.73
CA SER A 175 6.38 -5.26 -5.18
C SER A 175 6.27 -5.27 -3.65
N PHE A 176 6.86 -4.28 -2.97
CA PHE A 176 6.81 -4.16 -1.51
C PHE A 176 5.43 -3.78 -0.98
N GLN A 177 4.64 -3.06 -1.77
CA GLN A 177 3.23 -2.80 -1.41
C GLN A 177 2.37 -4.03 -1.73
N LEU A 178 2.65 -4.70 -2.85
CA LEU A 178 1.85 -5.83 -3.31
C LEU A 178 2.00 -7.08 -2.44
N GLU A 179 3.17 -7.31 -1.83
CA GLU A 179 3.40 -8.46 -0.94
C GLU A 179 2.46 -8.50 0.27
N ASP A 180 1.91 -7.36 0.70
CA ASP A 180 1.02 -7.25 1.85
C ASP A 180 -0.48 -7.28 1.50
N LEU A 181 -0.86 -7.24 0.21
CA LEU A 181 -2.28 -7.34 -0.18
C LEU A 181 -2.99 -8.63 0.28
N PRO A 182 -2.31 -9.80 0.40
CA PRO A 182 -2.95 -10.99 0.97
C PRO A 182 -3.54 -10.81 2.37
N GLN A 183 -3.10 -9.80 3.13
CA GLN A 183 -3.66 -9.47 4.45
C GLN A 183 -5.11 -8.99 4.35
N VAL A 184 -5.49 -8.36 3.22
CA VAL A 184 -6.83 -7.81 2.98
C VAL A 184 -7.59 -8.56 1.89
N GLY A 185 -6.90 -9.35 1.06
CA GLY A 185 -7.50 -10.18 0.02
C GLY A 185 -8.20 -9.38 -1.09
N VAL A 186 -7.65 -8.22 -1.44
CA VAL A 186 -8.19 -7.32 -2.46
C VAL A 186 -7.16 -7.12 -3.56
N SER A 187 -7.62 -7.08 -4.81
CA SER A 187 -6.86 -6.71 -5.99
C SER A 187 -7.61 -5.61 -6.75
N PRO A 188 -6.92 -4.70 -7.45
CA PRO A 188 -7.55 -3.74 -8.37
C PRO A 188 -8.44 -4.44 -9.41
N ARG A 189 -9.53 -3.78 -9.79
CA ARG A 189 -10.44 -4.25 -10.83
C ARG A 189 -9.75 -4.38 -12.19
N VAL A 190 -8.89 -3.43 -12.52
CA VAL A 190 -8.03 -3.50 -13.71
C VAL A 190 -6.59 -3.56 -13.22
N ALA A 191 -5.87 -4.61 -13.58
CA ALA A 191 -4.46 -4.79 -13.23
C ALA A 191 -3.60 -4.78 -14.49
N VAL A 192 -2.51 -4.02 -14.47
CA VAL A 192 -1.53 -3.93 -15.55
C VAL A 192 -0.17 -4.38 -15.05
N VAL A 193 0.45 -5.34 -15.73
CA VAL A 193 1.83 -5.75 -15.46
C VAL A 193 2.70 -5.44 -16.67
N THR A 194 3.59 -4.46 -16.54
CA THR A 194 4.41 -3.98 -17.66
C THR A 194 5.51 -4.96 -18.07
N ASN A 195 6.21 -5.56 -17.11
CA ASN A 195 7.30 -6.54 -17.31
C ASN A 195 7.79 -7.10 -15.97
N LEU A 196 8.57 -8.19 -16.03
CA LEU A 196 9.34 -8.70 -14.91
C LEU A 196 10.81 -8.92 -15.31
N LEU A 197 11.69 -8.07 -14.80
CA LEU A 197 13.15 -8.11 -14.95
C LEU A 197 13.82 -8.14 -13.56
N PRO A 198 15.05 -8.69 -13.43
CA PRO A 198 15.80 -8.70 -12.17
C PRO A 198 15.90 -7.32 -11.54
N ASN A 199 15.30 -7.19 -10.35
CA ASN A 199 15.31 -5.99 -9.53
C ASN A 199 14.96 -6.37 -8.08
N HIS A 200 15.43 -5.59 -7.10
CA HIS A 200 15.13 -5.77 -5.67
C HIS A 200 15.37 -7.20 -5.12
N LEU A 201 16.34 -7.93 -5.67
CA LEU A 201 16.66 -9.30 -5.24
C LEU A 201 17.35 -9.35 -3.88
N ASP A 202 17.98 -8.26 -3.46
CA ASP A 202 18.44 -8.01 -2.09
C ASP A 202 17.30 -8.11 -1.07
N ARG A 203 16.08 -7.73 -1.47
CA ARG A 203 14.90 -7.72 -0.60
C ARG A 203 13.95 -8.91 -0.78
N HIS A 204 13.85 -9.44 -2.00
CA HIS A 204 12.99 -10.59 -2.32
C HIS A 204 13.73 -11.93 -2.33
N GLY A 205 15.06 -11.91 -2.34
CA GLY A 205 15.93 -13.10 -2.40
C GLY A 205 15.98 -13.75 -3.78
N THR A 206 14.83 -14.02 -4.40
CA THR A 206 14.74 -14.72 -5.69
C THR A 206 13.81 -14.02 -6.68
N MET A 207 14.05 -14.25 -7.97
CA MET A 207 13.14 -13.80 -9.04
C MET A 207 11.71 -14.34 -8.87
N ASN A 208 11.58 -15.58 -8.36
CA ASN A 208 10.29 -16.19 -8.12
C ASN A 208 9.51 -15.45 -7.02
N ALA A 209 10.14 -15.20 -5.87
CA ALA A 209 9.52 -14.44 -4.78
C ALA A 209 9.12 -13.02 -5.22
N TYR A 210 9.98 -12.36 -6.00
CA TYR A 210 9.68 -11.05 -6.58
C TYR A 210 8.48 -11.07 -7.54
N GLY A 211 8.38 -12.10 -8.38
CA GLY A 211 7.24 -12.35 -9.25
C GLY A 211 5.96 -12.62 -8.46
N GLU A 212 6.01 -13.50 -7.47
CA GLU A 212 4.87 -13.84 -6.60
C GLU A 212 4.32 -12.64 -5.84
N ALA A 213 5.21 -11.76 -5.35
CA ALA A 213 4.82 -10.49 -4.75
C ALA A 213 4.01 -9.64 -5.73
N LYS A 214 4.46 -9.50 -6.99
CA LYS A 214 3.74 -8.73 -8.01
C LYS A 214 2.41 -9.35 -8.43
N LYS A 215 2.30 -10.69 -8.47
CA LYS A 215 1.05 -11.38 -8.82
C LYS A 215 -0.10 -11.06 -7.88
N ASN A 216 0.17 -10.59 -6.66
CA ASN A 216 -0.87 -10.11 -5.75
C ASN A 216 -1.72 -8.97 -6.32
N ILE A 217 -1.25 -8.27 -7.36
CA ILE A 217 -2.05 -7.28 -8.08
C ILE A 217 -3.28 -7.88 -8.76
N PHE A 218 -3.30 -9.17 -9.09
CA PHE A 218 -4.43 -9.85 -9.72
C PHE A 218 -4.89 -11.11 -8.99
N ARG A 219 -4.15 -11.58 -7.97
CA ARG A 219 -4.43 -12.84 -7.24
C ARG A 219 -5.84 -12.91 -6.66
N PHE A 220 -6.43 -11.77 -6.29
CA PHE A 220 -7.75 -11.67 -5.67
C PHE A 220 -8.82 -11.10 -6.60
N GLN A 221 -8.53 -10.98 -7.90
CA GLN A 221 -9.52 -10.61 -8.90
C GLN A 221 -10.63 -11.66 -9.02
N SER A 222 -11.82 -11.18 -9.35
CA SER A 222 -13.00 -11.93 -9.75
C SER A 222 -13.00 -12.19 -11.28
N PRO A 223 -13.85 -13.08 -11.79
CA PRO A 223 -13.92 -13.34 -13.24
C PRO A 223 -14.32 -12.15 -14.11
N SER A 224 -14.95 -11.12 -13.53
CA SER A 224 -15.35 -9.89 -14.22
C SER A 224 -14.28 -8.80 -14.25
N ASP A 225 -13.14 -9.04 -13.60
CA ASP A 225 -12.01 -8.12 -13.54
C ASP A 225 -11.06 -8.34 -14.71
N VAL A 226 -10.19 -7.37 -14.96
CA VAL A 226 -9.32 -7.34 -16.15
C VAL A 226 -7.86 -7.40 -15.72
N LEU A 227 -7.10 -8.27 -16.37
CA LEU A 227 -5.65 -8.35 -16.27
C LEU A 227 -5.03 -8.08 -17.64
N ILE A 228 -4.16 -7.08 -17.70
CA ILE A 228 -3.39 -6.69 -18.88
C ILE A 228 -1.93 -7.07 -18.66
N LEU A 229 -1.42 -7.96 -19.52
CA LEU A 229 -0.06 -8.47 -19.47
C LEU A 229 0.70 -8.06 -20.72
N ASN A 230 2.00 -7.86 -20.58
CA ASN A 230 2.89 -7.68 -21.72
C ASN A 230 3.16 -9.03 -22.40
N ALA A 231 2.61 -9.21 -23.61
CA ALA A 231 2.79 -10.41 -24.43
C ALA A 231 4.24 -10.63 -24.86
N ASP A 232 5.00 -9.54 -25.06
CA ASP A 232 6.41 -9.58 -25.45
C ASP A 232 7.35 -9.89 -24.29
N CYS A 233 6.83 -10.01 -23.05
CA CYS A 233 7.58 -10.45 -21.89
C CYS A 233 7.25 -11.93 -21.61
N PRO A 234 8.17 -12.89 -21.88
CA PRO A 234 7.89 -14.32 -21.72
C PRO A 234 7.53 -14.74 -20.30
N VAL A 235 7.94 -13.97 -19.29
CA VAL A 235 7.64 -14.26 -17.89
C VAL A 235 6.21 -13.84 -17.56
N THR A 236 5.83 -12.60 -17.85
CA THR A 236 4.51 -12.08 -17.47
C THR A 236 3.40 -12.63 -18.36
N SER A 237 3.66 -12.90 -19.64
CA SER A 237 2.67 -13.52 -20.55
C SER A 237 2.18 -14.89 -20.05
N ARG A 238 3.06 -15.67 -19.41
CA ARG A 238 2.69 -16.97 -18.82
C ARG A 238 1.74 -16.84 -17.63
N TRP A 239 1.64 -15.67 -17.00
CA TRP A 239 0.72 -15.45 -15.88
C TRP A 239 -0.75 -15.42 -16.30
N ALA A 240 -1.04 -15.35 -17.61
CA ALA A 240 -2.40 -15.45 -18.13
C ALA A 240 -3.10 -16.74 -17.70
N SER A 241 -2.36 -17.85 -17.55
CA SER A 241 -2.92 -19.13 -17.08
C SER A 241 -3.22 -19.16 -15.58
N GLU A 242 -2.73 -18.18 -14.82
CA GLU A 242 -2.94 -18.01 -13.38
C GLU A 242 -4.06 -17.01 -13.07
N ALA A 243 -4.56 -16.30 -14.10
CA ALA A 243 -5.63 -15.32 -13.96
C ALA A 243 -6.96 -15.99 -13.64
N ARG A 244 -7.73 -15.39 -12.73
CA ARG A 244 -9.08 -15.85 -12.36
C ARG A 244 -10.17 -15.34 -13.31
N GLY A 245 -9.87 -14.31 -14.11
CA GLY A 245 -10.69 -13.78 -15.20
C GLY A 245 -10.25 -14.35 -16.54
N GLY A 246 -11.22 -14.68 -17.39
CA GLY A 246 -10.99 -15.33 -18.68
C GLY A 246 -10.02 -14.52 -19.54
N GLY A 247 -8.94 -15.16 -19.99
CA GLY A 247 -7.97 -14.56 -20.89
C GLY A 247 -8.64 -14.11 -22.19
N GLY A 248 -8.81 -12.81 -22.34
CA GLY A 248 -8.95 -12.19 -23.66
C GLY A 248 -7.54 -12.01 -24.21
N GLY A 249 -7.20 -12.82 -25.21
CA GLY A 249 -6.03 -12.60 -26.05
C GLY A 249 -6.17 -11.36 -26.93
#